data_AF-A0A0K8UQG2-F1
#
_entry.id   AF-A0A0K8UQG2-F1
#
_cell.length_a   1.000
_cell.length_b   1.000
_cell.length_c   1.000
_cell.angle_alpha   90.00
_cell.angle_beta   90.00
_cell.angle_gamma   90.00
#
_symmetry.space_group_name_H-M   'P 1'
#
loop_
_entity.id
_entity.type
_entity.pdbx_description
1 polymer ?
#
loop_
_entity_poly.entity_id
_entity_poly.type
_entity_poly.pdbx_seq_one_letter_code
_entity_poly.pdbx_strand_id
1 'polypeptide(L)'
;MRSNTLIFTRLCLLIATTSQLRISLAQEEQGPRCIWYGQSHAVGTHWFNKAANIEAQPLNDESAEAVFKQRCPHWYADYKAADPEGPLKLCCDAAQIQTMTTAMLQADGVFARCPICTNNMAISICGMTCGQNQSLFMVPHNDFYEGQEYVAEVDYRIDDDSVKAVYDSCAGIQHTQTGRPAMDLACGAYNAKTCDHRKWFNYMGDPTVSEYVPFPINYQFLNESTEEVRLIMAVKNCSEALEGSYACSCVDCSASCPYMNPPTGEEEGFMIAGLYGITFIVSLVFGAIAMVFILCGSLNIFKPKISISACCAGFDGVNTLLSKLFLNWGHFCAKHPVLVLAICSWIIGGLAYGTTHLSVTTNPIELWAGKESQTRLEKEYFDEHFGPFYRTNQIFIKPLNQTTFTHNTSAGIETFGPAFEKNFLKEVFLLQEQIQNLTTENGVTLADVCYAPMVYAGEKITINNCVVQSIYGYYQNNMEEFEREYVDSNGYTNTYLNQLEDCLR
;
A
#
# COMPACT_ATOMS: atom_id res chain seq x y z
N MET A 1 -101.18 12.64 14.72
CA MET A 1 -100.23 13.49 13.96
C MET A 1 -99.13 14.01 14.89
N ARG A 2 -98.05 13.25 15.07
CA ARG A 2 -96.75 13.62 15.70
C ARG A 2 -96.07 12.30 16.14
N SER A 3 -95.58 11.52 15.19
CA SER A 3 -94.61 10.44 15.48
C SER A 3 -93.95 9.82 14.24
N ASN A 4 -94.28 10.27 13.01
CA ASN A 4 -93.67 9.71 11.79
C ASN A 4 -92.75 10.70 11.04
N THR A 5 -92.55 11.91 11.55
CA THR A 5 -91.72 12.94 10.88
C THR A 5 -90.30 13.05 11.47
N LEU A 6 -90.02 12.38 12.59
CA LEU A 6 -88.73 12.44 13.32
C LEU A 6 -87.76 11.30 12.96
N ILE A 7 -88.25 10.23 12.32
CA ILE A 7 -87.42 9.08 11.92
C ILE A 7 -86.84 9.31 10.51
N PHE A 8 -87.62 9.92 9.60
CA PHE A 8 -87.15 10.21 8.24
C PHE A 8 -86.08 11.30 8.18
N THR A 9 -86.12 12.28 9.08
CA THR A 9 -85.13 13.37 9.15
C THR A 9 -83.82 12.94 9.79
N ARG A 10 -83.81 11.94 10.68
CA ARG A 10 -82.56 11.36 11.22
C ARG A 10 -81.92 10.32 10.30
N LEU A 11 -82.70 9.62 9.48
CA LEU A 11 -82.16 8.67 8.51
C LEU A 11 -81.50 9.38 7.31
N CYS A 12 -82.05 10.50 6.84
CA CYS A 12 -81.42 11.30 5.77
C CYS A 12 -80.17 12.06 6.23
N LEU A 13 -80.06 12.47 7.52
CA LEU A 13 -78.84 13.10 8.03
C LEU A 13 -77.68 12.11 8.24
N LEU A 14 -77.97 10.82 8.45
CA LEU A 14 -76.96 9.76 8.59
C LEU A 14 -76.42 9.27 7.23
N ILE A 15 -77.19 9.38 6.15
CA ILE A 15 -76.74 9.04 4.79
C ILE A 15 -75.98 10.22 4.15
N ALA A 16 -76.25 11.45 4.58
CA ALA A 16 -75.54 12.65 4.12
C ALA A 16 -74.17 12.87 4.78
N THR A 17 -73.91 12.31 5.97
CA THR A 17 -72.60 12.42 6.66
C THR A 17 -71.64 11.28 6.35
N THR A 18 -72.09 10.17 5.75
CA THR A 18 -71.20 9.10 5.26
C THR A 18 -70.74 9.30 3.81
N SER A 19 -71.17 10.37 3.15
CA SER A 19 -70.89 10.62 1.72
C SER A 19 -69.94 11.80 1.46
N GLN A 20 -69.34 12.40 2.50
CA GLN A 20 -68.37 13.51 2.37
C GLN A 20 -67.01 13.26 3.05
N LEU A 21 -66.65 11.99 3.30
CA LEU A 21 -65.30 11.65 3.73
C LEU A 21 -64.75 10.43 2.97
N ARG A 22 -64.72 10.53 1.64
CA ARG A 22 -63.81 9.76 0.78
C ARG A 22 -63.41 10.62 -0.41
N ILE A 23 -62.66 11.69 -0.13
CA ILE A 23 -61.49 11.97 -0.96
C ILE A 23 -60.36 11.23 -0.24
N SER A 24 -60.35 9.91 -0.40
CA SER A 24 -59.09 9.20 -0.36
C SER A 24 -58.25 9.84 -1.45
N LEU A 25 -57.12 10.45 -1.06
CA LEU A 25 -55.96 10.46 -1.94
C LEU A 25 -55.86 9.04 -2.49
N ALA A 26 -56.25 8.87 -3.75
CA ALA A 26 -55.91 7.71 -4.53
C ALA A 26 -54.41 7.85 -4.83
N GLN A 27 -53.59 7.67 -3.79
CA GLN A 27 -52.28 7.11 -4.00
C GLN A 27 -52.57 5.63 -4.20
N GLU A 28 -52.71 5.27 -5.47
CA GLU A 28 -52.74 3.90 -5.92
C GLU A 28 -51.63 3.16 -5.15
N GLU A 29 -51.98 2.15 -4.34
CA GLU A 29 -51.01 1.20 -3.76
C GLU A 29 -50.43 0.41 -4.94
N GLN A 30 -49.61 1.08 -5.74
CA GLN A 30 -48.77 0.47 -6.73
C GLN A 30 -47.75 -0.32 -5.93
N GLY A 31 -47.75 -1.65 -6.12
CA GLY A 31 -46.72 -2.52 -5.57
C GLY A 31 -45.32 -2.03 -5.93
N PRO A 32 -44.26 -2.56 -5.31
CA PRO A 32 -42.90 -2.11 -5.57
C PRO A 32 -42.55 -2.16 -7.07
N ARG A 33 -41.94 -1.08 -7.59
CA ARG A 33 -41.62 -0.89 -9.01
C ARG A 33 -40.14 -0.59 -9.22
N CYS A 34 -39.71 -0.75 -10.46
CA CYS A 34 -38.44 -0.25 -10.97
C CYS A 34 -38.52 1.26 -11.17
N ILE A 35 -37.40 1.94 -10.92
CA ILE A 35 -37.25 3.39 -11.18
C ILE A 35 -36.56 3.67 -12.53
N TRP A 36 -35.89 2.65 -13.08
CA TRP A 36 -35.28 2.68 -14.40
C TRP A 36 -35.35 1.31 -15.07
N TYR A 37 -35.16 1.29 -16.39
CA TYR A 37 -34.94 0.07 -17.15
C TYR A 37 -34.27 0.39 -18.50
N GLY A 38 -33.11 -0.22 -18.75
CA GLY A 38 -32.28 0.04 -19.92
C GLY A 38 -31.39 1.29 -19.79
N GLN A 39 -30.55 1.49 -20.80
CA GLN A 39 -29.60 2.61 -20.89
C GLN A 39 -30.13 3.73 -21.80
N SER A 40 -29.83 4.98 -21.47
CA SER A 40 -30.22 6.18 -22.22
C SER A 40 -29.12 6.65 -23.17
N HIS A 41 -28.06 7.25 -22.63
CA HIS A 41 -26.92 7.77 -23.38
C HIS A 41 -25.65 7.64 -22.54
N ALA A 42 -24.49 7.81 -23.18
CA ALA A 42 -23.20 7.79 -22.53
C ALA A 42 -22.56 9.18 -22.49
N VAL A 43 -21.97 9.54 -21.36
CA VAL A 43 -21.11 10.72 -21.19
C VAL A 43 -19.73 10.24 -20.79
N GLY A 44 -18.75 10.39 -21.68
CA GLY A 44 -17.44 9.78 -21.49
C GLY A 44 -17.53 8.25 -21.45
N THR A 45 -17.12 7.64 -20.34
CA THR A 45 -17.21 6.19 -20.09
C THR A 45 -18.48 5.77 -19.35
N HIS A 46 -19.31 6.73 -18.94
CA HIS A 46 -20.45 6.51 -18.03
C HIS A 46 -21.77 6.44 -18.77
N TRP A 47 -22.55 5.39 -18.52
CA TRP A 47 -23.89 5.23 -19.07
C TRP A 47 -24.97 5.66 -18.08
N PHE A 48 -25.90 6.48 -18.54
CA PHE A 48 -27.07 6.89 -17.77
C PHE A 48 -28.23 5.91 -17.97
N ASN A 49 -28.99 5.69 -16.90
CA ASN A 49 -30.15 4.78 -16.93
C ASN A 49 -31.38 5.50 -17.48
N LYS A 50 -32.17 4.81 -18.31
CA LYS A 50 -33.43 5.31 -18.82
C LYS A 50 -34.49 5.26 -17.73
N ALA A 51 -35.14 6.39 -17.46
CA ALA A 51 -36.18 6.46 -16.44
C ALA A 51 -37.38 5.59 -16.86
N ALA A 52 -37.88 4.78 -15.93
CA ALA A 52 -39.00 3.89 -16.17
C ALA A 52 -39.74 3.62 -14.86
N ASN A 53 -41.07 3.65 -14.89
CA ASN A 53 -41.92 3.27 -13.76
C ASN A 53 -42.69 1.99 -14.11
N ILE A 54 -41.99 0.86 -14.07
CA ILE A 54 -42.48 -0.44 -14.54
C ILE A 54 -42.26 -1.52 -13.48
N GLU A 55 -42.97 -2.65 -13.61
CA GLU A 55 -42.66 -3.84 -12.81
C GLU A 55 -41.36 -4.50 -13.29
N ALA A 56 -40.72 -5.30 -12.43
CA ALA A 56 -39.52 -6.05 -12.77
C ALA A 56 -39.75 -6.94 -14.00
N GLN A 57 -38.85 -6.84 -14.98
CA GLN A 57 -38.96 -7.51 -16.28
C GLN A 57 -38.20 -8.84 -16.26
N PRO A 58 -38.70 -9.87 -16.98
CA PRO A 58 -37.98 -11.13 -17.12
C PRO A 58 -36.68 -10.93 -17.92
N LEU A 59 -35.55 -11.38 -17.36
CA LEU A 59 -34.27 -11.42 -18.05
C LEU A 59 -34.25 -12.59 -19.03
N ASN A 60 -34.24 -12.29 -20.32
CA ASN A 60 -34.31 -13.28 -21.40
C ASN A 60 -32.92 -13.69 -21.95
N ASP A 61 -31.84 -13.30 -21.28
CA ASP A 61 -30.46 -13.54 -21.72
C ASP A 61 -29.74 -14.44 -20.71
N GLU A 62 -29.42 -15.68 -21.14
CA GLU A 62 -28.75 -16.69 -20.31
C GLU A 62 -27.33 -16.27 -19.88
N SER A 63 -26.63 -15.53 -20.74
CA SER A 63 -25.28 -15.03 -20.44
C SER A 63 -25.34 -13.95 -19.37
N ALA A 64 -26.28 -13.01 -19.51
CA ALA A 64 -26.50 -11.99 -18.50
C ALA A 64 -26.98 -12.58 -17.16
N GLU A 65 -27.82 -13.62 -17.19
CA GLU A 65 -28.22 -14.33 -15.97
C GLU A 65 -27.02 -14.99 -15.29
N ALA A 66 -26.13 -15.63 -16.05
CA ALA A 66 -24.92 -16.23 -15.50
C ALA A 66 -23.99 -15.20 -14.86
N VAL A 67 -23.80 -14.04 -15.50
CA VAL A 67 -23.02 -12.92 -14.95
C VAL A 67 -23.67 -12.37 -13.69
N PHE A 68 -25.00 -12.18 -13.70
CA PHE A 68 -25.74 -11.70 -12.52
C PHE A 68 -25.65 -12.70 -11.36
N LYS A 69 -25.77 -14.01 -11.62
CA LYS A 69 -25.58 -15.05 -10.61
C LYS A 69 -24.18 -15.00 -9.98
N GLN A 70 -23.16 -14.75 -10.79
CA GLN A 70 -21.79 -14.65 -10.32
C GLN A 70 -21.55 -13.37 -9.50
N ARG A 71 -22.06 -12.22 -9.96
CA ARG A 71 -21.79 -10.90 -9.36
C ARG A 71 -22.73 -10.55 -8.21
N CYS A 72 -23.95 -11.03 -8.26
CA CYS A 72 -25.02 -10.72 -7.32
C CYS A 72 -25.61 -12.02 -6.72
N PRO A 73 -24.79 -12.90 -6.12
CA PRO A 73 -25.25 -14.22 -5.68
C PRO A 73 -26.36 -14.17 -4.62
N HIS A 74 -26.33 -13.15 -3.74
CA HIS A 74 -27.36 -12.94 -2.73
C HIS A 74 -28.73 -12.68 -3.36
N TRP A 75 -28.81 -11.68 -4.25
CA TRP A 75 -30.05 -11.35 -4.96
C TRP A 75 -30.53 -12.48 -5.87
N TYR A 76 -29.61 -13.17 -6.55
CA TYR A 76 -29.95 -14.32 -7.37
C TYR A 76 -30.60 -15.44 -6.55
N ALA A 77 -30.01 -15.79 -5.41
CA ALA A 77 -30.53 -16.81 -4.51
C ALA A 77 -31.92 -16.44 -3.98
N ASP A 78 -32.10 -15.20 -3.52
CA ASP A 78 -33.37 -14.73 -2.98
C ASP A 78 -34.49 -14.75 -4.02
N TYR A 79 -34.21 -14.28 -5.24
CA TYR A 79 -35.20 -14.23 -6.31
C TYR A 79 -35.54 -15.62 -6.87
N LYS A 80 -34.54 -16.50 -7.02
CA LYS A 80 -34.79 -17.90 -7.44
C LYS A 80 -35.39 -18.76 -6.34
N ALA A 81 -35.22 -18.42 -5.07
CA ALA A 81 -35.92 -19.09 -3.98
C ALA A 81 -37.43 -18.79 -4.01
N ALA A 82 -37.81 -17.56 -4.40
CA ALA A 82 -39.20 -17.15 -4.55
C ALA A 82 -39.89 -17.78 -5.78
N ASP A 83 -39.17 -17.92 -6.90
CA ASP A 83 -39.66 -18.54 -8.13
C ASP A 83 -38.56 -19.41 -8.80
N PRO A 84 -38.43 -20.69 -8.41
CA PRO A 84 -37.34 -21.56 -8.88
C PRO A 84 -37.38 -21.87 -10.38
N GLU A 85 -38.57 -22.04 -10.93
CA GLU A 85 -38.78 -22.43 -12.34
C GLU A 85 -39.07 -21.24 -13.25
N GLY A 86 -39.41 -20.07 -12.70
CA GLY A 86 -39.69 -18.86 -13.46
C GLY A 86 -38.45 -18.11 -13.96
N PRO A 87 -38.65 -17.21 -14.94
CA PRO A 87 -37.59 -16.34 -15.43
C PRO A 87 -37.15 -15.37 -14.33
N LEU A 88 -35.85 -15.10 -14.25
CA LEU A 88 -35.31 -14.14 -13.29
C LEU A 88 -35.84 -12.74 -13.63
N LYS A 89 -36.66 -12.15 -12.77
CA LYS A 89 -37.19 -10.80 -12.97
C LYS A 89 -36.27 -9.78 -12.32
N LEU A 90 -35.89 -8.73 -13.05
CA LEU A 90 -34.99 -7.68 -12.59
C LEU A 90 -35.45 -6.30 -13.09
N CYS A 91 -34.98 -5.25 -12.43
CA CYS A 91 -35.13 -3.87 -12.88
C CYS A 91 -33.98 -3.39 -13.77
N CYS A 92 -33.30 -4.32 -14.43
CA CYS A 92 -32.19 -4.03 -15.32
C CYS A 92 -32.16 -4.99 -16.53
N ASP A 93 -31.60 -4.53 -17.64
CA ASP A 93 -31.38 -5.35 -18.83
C ASP A 93 -29.95 -5.92 -18.90
N ALA A 94 -29.69 -6.74 -19.92
CA ALA A 94 -28.38 -7.37 -20.12
C ALA A 94 -27.25 -6.34 -20.28
N ALA A 95 -27.50 -5.19 -20.92
CA ALA A 95 -26.50 -4.15 -21.10
C ALA A 95 -26.13 -3.49 -19.77
N GLN A 96 -27.13 -3.20 -18.92
CA GLN A 96 -26.90 -2.66 -17.57
C GLN A 96 -26.11 -3.63 -16.69
N ILE A 97 -26.37 -4.93 -16.79
CA ILE A 97 -25.59 -5.96 -16.06
C ILE A 97 -24.10 -5.93 -16.47
N GLN A 98 -23.81 -5.79 -17.77
CA GLN A 98 -22.43 -5.71 -18.27
C GLN A 98 -21.74 -4.41 -17.83
N THR A 99 -22.44 -3.27 -17.90
CA THR A 99 -21.91 -1.98 -17.43
C THR A 99 -21.62 -2.02 -15.93
N MET A 100 -22.56 -2.52 -15.12
CA MET A 100 -22.38 -2.70 -13.68
C MET A 100 -21.18 -3.60 -13.38
N THR A 101 -21.05 -4.72 -14.09
CA THR A 101 -19.93 -5.65 -13.93
C THR A 101 -18.59 -4.99 -14.25
N THR A 102 -18.55 -4.17 -15.30
CA THR A 102 -17.35 -3.43 -15.70
C THR A 102 -16.94 -2.40 -14.66
N ALA A 103 -17.91 -1.68 -14.08
CA ALA A 103 -17.65 -0.76 -12.96
C ALA A 103 -17.14 -1.49 -11.72
N MET A 104 -17.73 -2.65 -11.37
CA MET A 104 -17.28 -3.44 -10.21
C MET A 104 -15.87 -4.03 -10.38
N LEU A 105 -15.41 -4.30 -11.62
CA LEU A 105 -14.05 -4.76 -11.88
C LEU A 105 -12.98 -3.74 -11.44
N GLN A 106 -13.30 -2.44 -11.48
CA GLN A 106 -12.39 -1.40 -10.98
C GLN A 106 -12.24 -1.50 -9.46
N ALA A 107 -13.35 -1.70 -8.76
CA ALA A 107 -13.34 -1.91 -7.31
C ALA A 107 -12.67 -3.24 -6.91
N ASP A 108 -12.83 -4.29 -7.72
CA ASP A 108 -12.10 -5.56 -7.56
C ASP A 108 -10.59 -5.33 -7.59
N GLY A 109 -10.08 -4.45 -8.46
CA GLY A 109 -8.67 -4.10 -8.52
C GLY A 109 -8.08 -3.59 -7.19
N VAL A 110 -8.92 -3.00 -6.34
CA VAL A 110 -8.53 -2.48 -5.01
C VAL A 110 -8.83 -3.50 -3.90
N PHE A 111 -10.00 -4.13 -3.94
CA PHE A 111 -10.55 -4.88 -2.80
C PHE A 111 -10.59 -6.41 -2.96
N ALA A 112 -10.28 -6.97 -4.14
CA ALA A 112 -10.47 -8.41 -4.42
C ALA A 112 -9.56 -9.35 -3.61
N ARG A 113 -8.58 -8.85 -2.86
CA ARG A 113 -7.83 -9.67 -1.88
C ARG A 113 -8.74 -10.30 -0.83
N CYS A 114 -9.85 -9.63 -0.51
CA CYS A 114 -10.87 -10.12 0.41
C CYS A 114 -12.20 -10.29 -0.34
N PRO A 115 -12.55 -11.52 -0.76
CA PRO A 115 -13.79 -11.76 -1.53
C PRO A 115 -15.06 -11.46 -0.72
N ILE A 116 -14.99 -11.46 0.61
CA ILE A 116 -16.10 -11.07 1.48
C ILE A 116 -16.43 -9.58 1.30
N CYS A 117 -15.42 -8.72 1.26
CA CYS A 117 -15.61 -7.28 1.05
C CYS A 117 -16.31 -6.99 -0.27
N THR A 118 -15.81 -7.55 -1.39
CA THR A 118 -16.42 -7.32 -2.70
C THR A 118 -17.81 -7.93 -2.81
N ASN A 119 -18.06 -9.09 -2.19
CA ASN A 119 -19.39 -9.68 -2.09
C ASN A 119 -20.37 -8.81 -1.28
N ASN A 120 -19.93 -8.27 -0.15
CA ASN A 120 -20.75 -7.40 0.70
C ASN A 120 -21.10 -6.10 -0.01
N MET A 121 -20.11 -5.47 -0.68
CA MET A 121 -20.30 -4.27 -1.48
C MET A 121 -21.26 -4.51 -2.66
N ALA A 122 -21.18 -5.70 -3.27
CA ALA A 122 -22.08 -6.10 -4.36
C ALA A 122 -23.56 -6.11 -3.94
N ILE A 123 -23.89 -6.35 -2.66
CA ILE A 123 -25.29 -6.34 -2.20
C ILE A 123 -25.92 -4.96 -2.46
N SER A 124 -25.23 -3.88 -2.10
CA SER A 124 -25.71 -2.51 -2.32
C SER A 124 -25.78 -2.19 -3.82
N ILE A 125 -24.70 -2.46 -4.57
CA ILE A 125 -24.60 -2.10 -5.99
C ILE A 125 -25.65 -2.87 -6.81
N CYS A 126 -25.76 -4.18 -6.63
CA CYS A 126 -26.75 -5.00 -7.33
C CYS A 126 -28.19 -4.63 -6.93
N GLY A 127 -28.42 -4.31 -5.66
CA GLY A 127 -29.73 -3.87 -5.17
C GLY A 127 -30.16 -2.55 -5.81
N MET A 128 -29.23 -1.60 -5.89
CA MET A 128 -29.41 -0.33 -6.56
C MET A 128 -29.68 -0.52 -8.05
N THR A 129 -28.84 -1.27 -8.76
CA THR A 129 -28.91 -1.40 -10.22
C THR A 129 -30.06 -2.27 -10.72
N CYS A 130 -30.32 -3.40 -10.08
CA CYS A 130 -31.15 -4.48 -10.63
C CYS A 130 -32.26 -4.97 -9.68
N GLY A 131 -32.32 -4.48 -8.44
CA GLY A 131 -33.28 -4.96 -7.45
C GLY A 131 -34.73 -4.84 -7.92
N GLN A 132 -35.55 -5.88 -7.71
CA GLN A 132 -36.95 -5.92 -8.18
C GLN A 132 -37.84 -4.79 -7.61
N ASN A 133 -37.45 -4.26 -6.45
CA ASN A 133 -38.25 -3.35 -5.62
C ASN A 133 -37.55 -2.02 -5.36
N GLN A 134 -36.83 -1.46 -6.35
CA GLN A 134 -36.06 -0.22 -6.22
C GLN A 134 -36.86 0.94 -5.59
N SER A 135 -38.13 1.11 -5.99
CA SER A 135 -38.97 2.22 -5.51
C SER A 135 -39.18 2.23 -4.00
N LEU A 136 -38.92 1.12 -3.29
CA LEU A 136 -39.05 1.05 -1.83
C LEU A 136 -37.95 1.84 -1.11
N PHE A 137 -36.74 1.87 -1.68
CA PHE A 137 -35.55 2.43 -1.04
C PHE A 137 -34.81 3.45 -1.92
N MET A 138 -35.32 3.78 -3.10
CA MET A 138 -34.73 4.77 -4.01
C MET A 138 -35.77 5.75 -4.56
N VAL A 139 -35.36 7.00 -4.72
CA VAL A 139 -36.16 8.06 -5.37
C VAL A 139 -35.35 8.67 -6.51
N PRO A 140 -35.79 8.53 -7.78
CA PRO A 140 -35.09 9.09 -8.93
C PRO A 140 -35.42 10.58 -9.12
N HIS A 141 -34.42 11.35 -9.51
CA HIS A 141 -34.56 12.71 -10.03
C HIS A 141 -34.22 12.69 -11.52
N ASN A 142 -35.23 12.93 -12.35
CA ASN A 142 -35.12 12.74 -13.79
C ASN A 142 -34.79 14.04 -14.52
N ASP A 143 -34.10 13.90 -15.65
CA ASP A 143 -33.91 14.96 -16.65
C ASP A 143 -34.12 14.40 -18.06
N PHE A 144 -34.03 15.26 -19.08
CA PHE A 144 -34.31 14.92 -20.47
C PHE A 144 -33.08 15.06 -21.35
N TYR A 145 -32.76 14.01 -22.09
CA TYR A 145 -31.74 14.02 -23.13
C TYR A 145 -32.36 13.57 -24.45
N GLU A 146 -32.29 14.43 -25.48
CA GLU A 146 -32.88 14.18 -26.81
C GLU A 146 -34.35 13.69 -26.78
N GLY A 147 -35.13 14.18 -25.82
CA GLY A 147 -36.53 13.81 -25.64
C GLY A 147 -36.79 12.45 -24.97
N GLN A 148 -35.73 11.77 -24.50
CA GLN A 148 -35.84 10.61 -23.60
C GLN A 148 -35.59 11.04 -22.15
N GLU A 149 -36.46 10.62 -21.25
CA GLU A 149 -36.29 10.82 -19.82
C GLU A 149 -35.25 9.84 -19.27
N TYR A 150 -34.30 10.34 -18.50
CA TYR A 150 -33.23 9.56 -17.87
C TYR A 150 -33.08 9.96 -16.40
N VAL A 151 -32.51 9.07 -15.61
CA VAL A 151 -32.26 9.34 -14.18
C VAL A 151 -30.95 10.11 -14.05
N ALA A 152 -31.04 11.38 -13.65
CA ALA A 152 -29.91 12.28 -13.52
C ALA A 152 -29.27 12.22 -12.13
N GLU A 153 -30.06 11.93 -11.10
CA GLU A 153 -29.64 11.82 -9.70
C GLU A 153 -30.56 10.85 -8.97
N VAL A 154 -30.09 10.25 -7.88
CA VAL A 154 -30.90 9.34 -7.07
C VAL A 154 -30.68 9.52 -5.58
N ASP A 155 -31.77 9.54 -4.82
CA ASP A 155 -31.74 9.42 -3.36
C ASP A 155 -31.83 7.94 -2.99
N TYR A 156 -30.84 7.42 -2.27
CA TYR A 156 -30.74 6.01 -1.92
C TYR A 156 -30.75 5.81 -0.40
N ARG A 157 -31.88 5.31 0.11
CA ARG A 157 -32.11 5.01 1.53
C ARG A 157 -31.52 3.65 1.89
N ILE A 158 -30.52 3.66 2.77
CA ILE A 158 -29.76 2.47 3.16
C ILE A 158 -29.59 2.40 4.67
N ASP A 159 -29.52 1.18 5.20
CA ASP A 159 -29.32 0.94 6.63
C ASP A 159 -27.88 1.24 7.08
N ASP A 160 -27.70 2.16 8.03
CA ASP A 160 -26.38 2.65 8.48
C ASP A 160 -25.53 1.54 9.10
N ASP A 161 -26.13 0.64 9.88
CA ASP A 161 -25.43 -0.49 10.50
C ASP A 161 -24.97 -1.51 9.44
N SER A 162 -25.80 -1.76 8.44
CA SER A 162 -25.43 -2.59 7.28
C SER A 162 -24.26 -1.96 6.51
N VAL A 163 -24.31 -0.66 6.22
CA VAL A 163 -23.22 0.07 5.55
C VAL A 163 -21.93 0.00 6.37
N LYS A 164 -22.02 0.19 7.68
CA LYS A 164 -20.89 0.03 8.59
C LYS A 164 -20.30 -1.37 8.53
N ALA A 165 -21.12 -2.41 8.50
CA ALA A 165 -20.64 -3.79 8.40
C ALA A 165 -19.92 -4.05 7.06
N VAL A 166 -20.42 -3.47 5.94
CA VAL A 166 -19.71 -3.54 4.65
C VAL A 166 -18.35 -2.88 4.77
N TYR A 167 -18.29 -1.65 5.29
CA TYR A 167 -17.03 -0.92 5.50
C TYR A 167 -16.05 -1.70 6.38
N ASP A 168 -16.50 -2.22 7.53
CA ASP A 168 -15.66 -2.96 8.47
C ASP A 168 -15.08 -4.24 7.82
N SER A 169 -15.79 -4.85 6.86
CA SER A 169 -15.29 -6.00 6.10
C SER A 169 -14.19 -5.64 5.08
N CYS A 170 -14.06 -4.36 4.74
CA CYS A 170 -13.14 -3.84 3.72
C CYS A 170 -11.98 -3.00 4.29
N ALA A 171 -12.16 -2.36 5.45
CA ALA A 171 -11.25 -1.35 5.99
C ALA A 171 -9.82 -1.87 6.27
N GLY A 172 -9.66 -3.17 6.53
CA GLY A 172 -8.37 -3.79 6.82
C GLY A 172 -7.52 -4.16 5.59
N ILE A 173 -8.10 -4.10 4.38
CA ILE A 173 -7.47 -4.62 3.15
C ILE A 173 -6.23 -3.81 2.79
N GLN A 174 -5.16 -4.50 2.41
CA GLN A 174 -3.90 -3.87 1.97
C GLN A 174 -3.77 -3.90 0.44
N HIS A 175 -3.58 -2.75 -0.18
CA HIS A 175 -3.37 -2.66 -1.62
C HIS A 175 -2.01 -3.25 -2.01
N THR A 176 -2.00 -4.23 -2.93
CA THR A 176 -0.83 -5.07 -3.23
C THR A 176 0.36 -4.30 -3.79
N GLN A 177 0.09 -3.29 -4.64
CA GLN A 177 1.15 -2.58 -5.36
C GLN A 177 1.83 -1.51 -4.50
N THR A 178 1.07 -0.86 -3.61
CA THR A 178 1.57 0.24 -2.77
C THR A 178 1.97 -0.22 -1.37
N GLY A 179 1.48 -1.37 -0.92
CA GLY A 179 1.64 -1.83 0.46
C GLY A 179 0.94 -0.96 1.50
N ARG A 180 0.03 -0.07 1.06
CA ARG A 180 -0.77 0.81 1.91
C ARG A 180 -2.20 0.27 2.07
N PRO A 181 -2.94 0.68 3.11
CA PRO A 181 -4.37 0.40 3.22
C PRO A 181 -5.15 0.79 1.95
N ALA A 182 -6.06 -0.08 1.51
CA ALA A 182 -6.91 0.17 0.35
C ALA A 182 -7.76 1.44 0.50
N MET A 183 -8.19 1.76 1.72
CA MET A 183 -9.00 2.96 2.00
C MET A 183 -8.24 4.27 1.78
N ASP A 184 -6.88 4.27 1.76
CA ASP A 184 -6.11 5.46 1.37
C ASP A 184 -6.33 5.82 -0.11
N LEU A 185 -6.72 4.85 -0.94
CA LEU A 185 -6.99 5.06 -2.37
C LEU A 185 -8.49 5.24 -2.66
N ALA A 186 -9.34 4.63 -1.84
CA ALA A 186 -10.75 4.44 -2.15
C ALA A 186 -11.72 5.31 -1.31
N CYS A 187 -11.21 6.24 -0.49
CA CYS A 187 -12.04 7.11 0.36
C CYS A 187 -11.86 8.62 0.06
N GLY A 188 -11.41 8.94 -1.16
CA GLY A 188 -11.29 10.33 -1.63
C GLY A 188 -10.36 11.18 -0.78
N ALA A 189 -10.89 12.25 -0.20
CA ALA A 189 -10.11 13.20 0.62
C ALA A 189 -9.67 12.64 1.99
N TYR A 190 -10.11 11.43 2.37
CA TYR A 190 -9.83 10.83 3.67
C TYR A 190 -8.90 9.62 3.55
N ASN A 191 -7.91 9.52 4.44
CA ASN A 191 -7.07 8.33 4.55
C ASN A 191 -7.74 7.24 5.40
N ALA A 192 -7.18 6.03 5.42
CA ALA A 192 -7.73 4.88 6.13
C ALA A 192 -7.93 5.09 7.64
N LYS A 193 -7.27 6.07 8.26
CA LYS A 193 -7.46 6.41 9.68
C LYS A 193 -8.65 7.34 9.92
N THR A 194 -8.93 8.25 9.00
CA THR A 194 -9.98 9.28 9.14
C THR A 194 -11.23 8.98 8.32
N CYS A 195 -11.14 8.01 7.40
CA CYS A 195 -12.25 7.45 6.67
C CYS A 195 -13.19 6.68 7.61
N ASP A 196 -14.49 6.89 7.42
CA ASP A 196 -15.55 6.11 8.05
C ASP A 196 -16.52 5.63 6.97
N HIS A 197 -17.46 4.78 7.36
CA HIS A 197 -18.37 4.11 6.44
C HIS A 197 -19.25 5.08 5.64
N ARG A 198 -19.63 6.23 6.23
CA ARG A 198 -20.45 7.24 5.55
C ARG A 198 -19.63 8.04 4.55
N LYS A 199 -18.42 8.47 4.93
CA LYS A 199 -17.50 9.18 4.02
C LYS A 199 -17.16 8.33 2.81
N TRP A 200 -16.91 7.04 3.02
CA TRP A 200 -16.61 6.11 1.93
C TRP A 200 -17.78 5.97 0.95
N PHE A 201 -19.00 5.76 1.45
CA PHE A 201 -20.19 5.67 0.59
C PHE A 201 -20.50 6.98 -0.12
N ASN A 202 -20.37 8.12 0.55
CA ASN A 202 -20.54 9.42 -0.09
C ASN A 202 -19.52 9.64 -1.21
N TYR A 203 -18.26 9.23 -1.03
CA TYR A 203 -17.25 9.24 -2.09
C TYR A 203 -17.64 8.35 -3.28
N MET A 204 -18.21 7.16 -3.02
CA MET A 204 -18.74 6.28 -4.06
C MET A 204 -20.04 6.78 -4.71
N GLY A 205 -20.61 7.90 -4.23
CA GLY A 205 -21.83 8.50 -4.76
C GLY A 205 -21.65 9.90 -5.34
N ASP A 206 -20.45 10.48 -5.26
CA ASP A 206 -20.20 11.86 -5.67
C ASP A 206 -19.32 11.94 -6.93
N PRO A 207 -19.88 12.30 -8.10
CA PRO A 207 -19.13 12.42 -9.35
C PRO A 207 -18.20 13.64 -9.40
N THR A 208 -18.29 14.57 -8.45
CA THR A 208 -17.41 15.76 -8.39
C THR A 208 -16.04 15.44 -7.80
N VAL A 209 -15.95 14.38 -7.00
CA VAL A 209 -14.71 13.94 -6.33
C VAL A 209 -14.21 12.59 -6.84
N SER A 210 -15.03 11.85 -7.59
CA SER A 210 -14.69 10.55 -8.14
C SER A 210 -15.09 10.43 -9.60
N GLU A 211 -14.10 10.30 -10.49
CA GLU A 211 -14.33 10.06 -11.92
C GLU A 211 -14.97 8.69 -12.19
N TYR A 212 -15.11 7.82 -11.19
CA TYR A 212 -15.71 6.50 -11.31
C TYR A 212 -17.24 6.52 -11.10
N VAL A 213 -17.80 7.62 -10.62
CA VAL A 213 -19.23 7.74 -10.33
C VAL A 213 -19.94 8.35 -11.55
N PRO A 214 -20.94 7.67 -12.14
CA PRO A 214 -21.58 8.13 -13.37
C PRO A 214 -22.54 9.32 -13.15
N PHE A 215 -23.22 9.36 -12.01
CA PHE A 215 -24.20 10.38 -11.64
C PHE A 215 -24.33 10.46 -10.11
N PRO A 216 -24.83 11.57 -9.54
CA PRO A 216 -24.94 11.74 -8.09
C PRO A 216 -25.86 10.69 -7.45
N ILE A 217 -25.35 10.01 -6.43
CA ILE A 217 -26.07 9.05 -5.59
C ILE A 217 -26.03 9.59 -4.16
N ASN A 218 -27.16 10.13 -3.71
CA ASN A 218 -27.31 10.67 -2.37
C ASN A 218 -27.66 9.54 -1.39
N TYR A 219 -26.65 9.02 -0.70
CA TYR A 219 -26.87 8.03 0.35
C TYR A 219 -27.55 8.65 1.57
N GLN A 220 -28.73 8.15 1.90
CA GLN A 220 -29.47 8.50 3.11
C GLN A 220 -29.31 7.36 4.12
N PHE A 221 -28.44 7.57 5.10
CA PHE A 221 -28.13 6.60 6.15
C PHE A 221 -29.23 6.61 7.21
N LEU A 222 -30.05 5.56 7.23
CA LEU A 222 -31.20 5.41 8.12
C LEU A 222 -30.95 4.31 9.16
N ASN A 223 -31.50 4.49 10.36
CA ASN A 223 -31.38 3.54 11.47
C ASN A 223 -32.75 2.89 11.76
N GLU A 224 -32.78 1.92 12.69
CA GLU A 224 -34.03 1.28 13.13
C GLU A 224 -35.09 2.26 13.65
N SER A 225 -34.67 3.43 14.15
CA SER A 225 -35.57 4.47 14.66
C SER A 225 -36.35 5.22 13.58
N THR A 226 -35.99 5.06 12.30
CA THR A 226 -36.66 5.75 11.19
C THR A 226 -37.74 4.84 10.60
N GLU A 227 -38.98 5.33 10.49
CA GLU A 227 -40.11 4.56 9.94
C GLU A 227 -40.05 4.36 8.41
N GLU A 228 -39.08 4.98 7.74
CA GLU A 228 -38.91 4.87 6.29
C GLU A 228 -38.28 3.53 5.87
N VAL A 229 -38.79 2.96 4.78
CA VAL A 229 -38.26 1.74 4.19
C VAL A 229 -36.86 2.00 3.62
N ARG A 230 -35.92 1.10 3.90
CA ARG A 230 -34.51 1.20 3.49
C ARG A 230 -33.98 -0.16 3.06
N LEU A 231 -32.89 -0.18 2.32
CA LEU A 231 -32.18 -1.42 2.04
C LEU A 231 -31.38 -1.85 3.28
N ILE A 232 -31.70 -3.03 3.81
CA ILE A 232 -30.92 -3.74 4.83
C ILE A 232 -30.11 -4.82 4.12
N MET A 233 -28.80 -4.87 4.35
CA MET A 233 -27.91 -5.79 3.64
C MET A 233 -27.53 -6.96 4.54
N ALA A 234 -27.64 -8.18 4.02
CA ALA A 234 -27.18 -9.39 4.71
C ALA A 234 -25.64 -9.53 4.58
N VAL A 235 -24.91 -8.74 5.37
CA VAL A 235 -23.45 -8.64 5.32
C VAL A 235 -22.77 -9.79 6.08
N LYS A 236 -21.68 -10.33 5.51
CA LYS A 236 -20.82 -11.31 6.20
C LYS A 236 -19.60 -10.65 6.82
N ASN A 237 -19.18 -11.14 7.99
CA ASN A 237 -17.92 -10.68 8.58
C ASN A 237 -16.71 -11.14 7.73
N CYS A 238 -15.64 -10.34 7.65
CA CYS A 238 -14.44 -10.71 6.88
C CYS A 238 -13.75 -12.01 7.36
N SER A 239 -14.00 -12.42 8.60
CA SER A 239 -13.53 -13.70 9.17
C SER A 239 -14.38 -14.91 8.77
N GLU A 240 -15.54 -14.71 8.14
CA GLU A 240 -16.36 -15.79 7.60
C GLU A 240 -15.94 -16.17 6.18
N ALA A 241 -16.21 -17.42 5.79
CA ALA A 241 -16.01 -17.88 4.42
C ALA A 241 -17.33 -17.83 3.61
N LEU A 242 -17.22 -17.57 2.31
CA LEU A 242 -18.30 -17.84 1.35
C LEU A 242 -18.34 -19.32 1.00
N GLU A 243 -19.48 -19.82 0.54
CA GLU A 243 -19.59 -21.20 0.04
C GLU A 243 -18.62 -21.42 -1.12
N GLY A 244 -17.75 -22.43 -0.99
CA GLY A 244 -16.72 -22.73 -1.99
C GLY A 244 -15.54 -21.75 -2.01
N SER A 245 -15.42 -20.86 -1.03
CA SER A 245 -14.31 -19.91 -0.89
C SER A 245 -13.68 -19.94 0.51
N TYR A 246 -12.67 -19.10 0.73
CA TYR A 246 -11.96 -18.93 1.99
C TYR A 246 -12.33 -17.60 2.67
N ALA A 247 -12.16 -17.54 4.00
CA ALA A 247 -12.26 -16.30 4.76
C ALA A 247 -11.08 -15.37 4.46
N CYS A 248 -11.24 -14.06 4.65
CA CYS A 248 -10.18 -13.11 4.33
C CYS A 248 -8.94 -13.33 5.20
N SER A 249 -7.76 -13.09 4.61
CA SER A 249 -6.48 -13.29 5.29
C SER A 249 -6.33 -12.36 6.49
N CYS A 250 -5.57 -12.76 7.51
CA CYS A 250 -5.28 -11.93 8.68
C CYS A 250 -4.64 -10.56 8.32
N VAL A 251 -3.89 -10.51 7.21
CA VAL A 251 -3.28 -9.26 6.70
C VAL A 251 -4.35 -8.26 6.24
N ASP A 252 -5.45 -8.77 5.69
CA ASP A 252 -6.54 -7.98 5.12
C ASP A 252 -7.74 -7.84 6.07
N CYS A 253 -7.80 -8.67 7.12
CA CYS A 253 -8.88 -8.72 8.12
C CYS A 253 -8.28 -9.11 9.48
N SER A 254 -8.19 -8.15 10.40
CA SER A 254 -7.63 -8.39 11.74
C SER A 254 -8.46 -9.39 12.56
N ALA A 255 -9.76 -9.51 12.29
CA ALA A 255 -10.64 -10.48 12.93
C ALA A 255 -10.29 -11.94 12.56
N SER A 256 -9.58 -12.17 11.45
CA SER A 256 -9.11 -13.50 11.05
C SER A 256 -7.77 -13.89 11.71
N CYS A 257 -7.14 -13.00 12.48
CA CYS A 257 -5.81 -13.24 13.05
C CYS A 257 -5.87 -14.17 14.26
N PRO A 258 -5.02 -15.21 14.32
CA PRO A 258 -4.83 -15.96 15.56
C PRO A 258 -4.14 -15.08 16.61
N TYR A 259 -4.58 -15.17 17.86
CA TYR A 259 -3.89 -14.54 18.97
C TYR A 259 -2.54 -15.24 19.21
N MET A 260 -1.44 -14.55 18.89
CA MET A 260 -0.08 -15.00 19.16
C MET A 260 0.58 -14.11 20.21
N ASN A 261 1.46 -14.69 21.03
CA ASN A 261 2.31 -13.90 21.90
C ASN A 261 3.28 -13.07 21.03
N PRO A 262 3.58 -11.80 21.40
CA PRO A 262 4.54 -11.01 20.66
C PRO A 262 5.90 -11.74 20.62
N PRO A 263 6.64 -11.67 19.50
CA PRO A 263 7.96 -12.27 19.42
C PRO A 263 8.84 -11.70 20.53
N THR A 264 9.41 -12.56 21.36
CA THR A 264 10.49 -12.16 22.27
C THR A 264 11.71 -11.85 21.40
N GLY A 265 12.35 -10.70 21.63
CA GLY A 265 13.58 -10.35 20.92
C GLY A 265 14.64 -11.44 21.09
N GLU A 266 15.51 -11.61 20.10
CA GLU A 266 16.63 -12.53 20.21
C GLU A 266 17.50 -12.15 21.41
N GLU A 267 17.77 -13.13 22.28
CA GLU A 267 18.75 -12.95 23.35
C GLU A 267 20.14 -12.89 22.72
N GLU A 268 20.64 -11.67 22.51
CA GLU A 268 21.93 -11.50 21.85
C GLU A 268 23.11 -11.28 22.80
N GLY A 269 24.06 -12.20 22.66
CA GLY A 269 25.46 -12.04 22.99
C GLY A 269 26.23 -13.24 22.43
N PHE A 270 27.51 -13.06 22.07
CA PHE A 270 28.38 -14.20 21.78
C PHE A 270 28.41 -15.11 23.02
N MET A 271 27.76 -16.27 22.97
CA MET A 271 27.67 -17.23 24.08
C MET A 271 28.42 -18.52 23.72
N ILE A 272 29.18 -19.05 24.68
CA ILE A 272 29.78 -20.39 24.59
C ILE A 272 29.30 -21.18 25.80
N ALA A 273 28.61 -22.30 25.55
CA ALA A 273 28.08 -23.18 26.61
C ALA A 273 27.19 -22.46 27.65
N GLY A 274 26.42 -21.45 27.22
CA GLY A 274 25.51 -20.68 28.09
C GLY A 274 26.19 -19.61 28.95
N LEU A 275 27.50 -19.38 28.78
CA LEU A 275 28.24 -18.26 29.36
C LEU A 275 28.58 -17.26 28.27
N TYR A 276 28.70 -15.98 28.65
CA TYR A 276 29.26 -14.98 27.74
C TYR A 276 30.62 -15.45 27.21
N GLY A 277 30.78 -15.53 25.90
CA GLY A 277 31.95 -16.12 25.27
C GLY A 277 33.25 -15.43 25.66
N ILE A 278 33.22 -14.13 25.97
CA ILE A 278 34.36 -13.42 26.55
C ILE A 278 34.74 -13.99 27.92
N THR A 279 33.77 -14.23 28.82
CA THR A 279 34.05 -14.78 30.14
C THR A 279 34.53 -16.23 30.06
N PHE A 280 33.99 -17.01 29.12
CA PHE A 280 34.45 -18.36 28.83
C PHE A 280 35.92 -18.38 28.36
N ILE A 281 36.28 -17.54 27.37
CA ILE A 281 37.64 -17.46 26.84
C ILE A 281 38.63 -16.99 27.92
N VAL A 282 38.28 -15.94 28.68
CA VAL A 282 39.13 -15.44 29.76
C VAL A 282 39.36 -16.51 30.83
N SER A 283 38.32 -17.26 31.20
CA SER A 283 38.42 -18.35 32.17
C SER A 283 39.32 -19.48 31.67
N LEU A 284 39.23 -19.82 30.37
CA LEU A 284 40.06 -20.87 29.76
C LEU A 284 41.54 -20.45 29.73
N VAL A 285 41.83 -19.21 29.31
CA VAL A 285 43.21 -18.69 29.27
C VAL A 285 43.82 -18.63 30.67
N PHE A 286 43.09 -18.09 31.65
CA PHE A 286 43.59 -18.00 33.02
C PHE A 286 43.76 -19.37 33.66
N GLY A 287 42.81 -20.29 33.41
CA GLY A 287 42.89 -21.69 33.86
C GLY A 287 44.11 -22.42 33.28
N ALA A 288 44.40 -22.24 31.99
CA ALA A 288 45.58 -22.81 31.35
C ALA A 288 46.88 -22.26 31.95
N ILE A 289 46.97 -20.95 32.16
CA ILE A 289 48.13 -20.30 32.80
C ILE A 289 48.34 -20.83 34.22
N ALA A 290 47.27 -20.90 35.02
CA ALA A 290 47.32 -21.42 36.38
C ALA A 290 47.76 -22.90 36.41
N MET A 291 47.24 -23.72 35.50
CA MET A 291 47.66 -25.12 35.33
C MET A 291 49.15 -25.23 35.02
N VAL A 292 49.69 -24.39 34.13
CA VAL A 292 51.14 -24.35 33.83
C VAL A 292 51.94 -23.97 35.08
N PHE A 293 51.52 -22.95 35.83
CA PHE A 293 52.21 -22.58 37.08
C PHE A 293 52.16 -23.69 38.14
N ILE A 294 51.02 -24.36 38.29
CA ILE A 294 50.86 -25.48 39.22
C ILE A 294 51.69 -26.69 38.77
N LEU A 295 51.75 -27.00 37.47
CA LEU A 295 52.59 -28.07 36.92
C LEU A 295 54.08 -27.76 37.09
N CYS A 296 54.52 -26.53 36.80
CA CYS A 296 55.90 -26.09 37.04
C CYS A 296 56.29 -26.13 38.52
N GLY A 297 55.36 -25.78 39.42
CA GLY A 297 55.56 -25.87 40.87
C GLY A 297 55.56 -27.31 41.40
N SER A 298 54.62 -28.15 40.95
CA SER A 298 54.44 -29.54 41.42
C SER A 298 55.47 -30.51 40.86
N LEU A 299 55.94 -30.31 39.62
CA LEU A 299 57.08 -31.04 39.04
C LEU A 299 58.41 -30.63 39.69
N ASN A 300 58.41 -29.73 40.68
CA ASN A 300 59.58 -29.31 41.44
C ASN A 300 60.73 -28.83 40.53
N ILE A 301 60.37 -28.30 39.35
CA ILE A 301 61.30 -27.70 38.39
C ILE A 301 61.93 -26.45 39.02
N PHE A 302 61.24 -25.81 39.98
CA PHE A 302 61.76 -24.73 40.82
C PHE A 302 62.17 -25.20 42.24
N LYS A 303 63.18 -26.06 42.36
CA LYS A 303 64.13 -25.85 43.48
C LYS A 303 64.91 -24.57 43.16
N PRO A 304 65.11 -23.62 44.09
CA PRO A 304 65.92 -22.43 43.85
C PRO A 304 67.41 -22.80 43.85
N LYS A 305 67.83 -23.51 42.81
CA LYS A 305 69.11 -23.33 42.13
C LYS A 305 68.86 -23.15 40.63
N ILE A 306 67.76 -22.47 40.28
CA ILE A 306 67.66 -21.85 38.96
C ILE A 306 68.49 -20.58 39.04
N SER A 307 69.76 -20.70 38.67
CA SER A 307 70.35 -19.59 37.94
C SER A 307 69.41 -19.34 36.76
N ILE A 308 68.85 -18.14 36.64
CA ILE A 308 68.09 -17.71 35.45
C ILE A 308 68.89 -18.02 34.17
N SER A 309 70.22 -18.17 34.29
CA SER A 309 71.08 -18.63 33.21
C SER A 309 70.90 -20.08 32.76
N ALA A 310 70.14 -20.97 33.42
CA ALA A 310 70.06 -22.41 33.05
C ALA A 310 68.74 -22.79 32.37
N CYS A 311 67.61 -22.21 32.77
CA CYS A 311 66.34 -22.33 32.03
C CYS A 311 66.31 -21.43 30.79
N CYS A 312 67.09 -20.33 30.83
CA CYS A 312 67.40 -19.48 29.68
C CYS A 312 68.82 -19.74 29.13
N ALA A 313 69.55 -20.74 29.63
CA ALA A 313 70.69 -21.27 28.88
C ALA A 313 70.06 -21.95 27.67
N GLY A 314 70.01 -21.24 26.56
CA GLY A 314 69.78 -21.87 25.28
C GLY A 314 70.65 -23.12 25.17
N PHE A 315 70.12 -24.16 24.54
CA PHE A 315 70.81 -25.42 24.32
C PHE A 315 72.29 -25.16 23.96
N ASP A 316 73.21 -25.47 24.86
CA ASP A 316 74.61 -25.00 24.77
C ASP A 316 75.30 -25.47 23.48
N GLY A 317 74.92 -26.66 23.01
CA GLY A 317 75.31 -27.17 21.70
C GLY A 317 74.76 -26.36 20.51
N VAL A 318 73.52 -25.87 20.59
CA VAL A 318 72.91 -24.99 19.58
C VAL A 318 73.57 -23.62 19.61
N ASN A 319 73.81 -23.05 20.80
CA ASN A 319 74.51 -21.78 20.95
C ASN A 319 75.93 -21.85 20.38
N THR A 320 76.68 -22.90 20.72
CA THR A 320 78.03 -23.12 20.21
C THR A 320 78.04 -23.32 18.69
N LEU A 321 77.06 -24.05 18.15
CA LEU A 321 76.90 -24.26 16.71
C LEU A 321 76.59 -22.95 15.98
N LEU A 322 75.62 -22.18 16.46
CA LEU A 322 75.24 -20.88 15.91
C LEU A 322 76.41 -19.89 16.01
N SER A 323 77.12 -19.85 17.13
CA SER A 323 78.32 -19.00 17.27
C SER A 323 79.39 -19.37 16.25
N LYS A 324 79.69 -20.66 16.04
CA LYS A 324 80.67 -21.07 15.02
C LYS A 324 80.20 -20.74 13.60
N LEU A 325 78.92 -20.95 13.29
CA LEU A 325 78.34 -20.65 11.99
C LEU A 325 78.33 -19.15 11.70
N PHE A 326 77.84 -18.32 12.62
CA PHE A 326 77.80 -16.86 12.47
C PHE A 326 79.21 -16.25 12.48
N LEU A 327 80.15 -16.80 13.26
CA LEU A 327 81.55 -16.36 13.22
C LEU A 327 82.17 -16.65 11.85
N ASN A 328 81.99 -17.85 11.31
CA ASN A 328 82.48 -18.19 9.97
C ASN A 328 81.79 -17.37 8.86
N TRP A 329 80.48 -17.17 8.96
CA TRP A 329 79.71 -16.35 8.01
C TRP A 329 80.11 -14.87 8.08
N GLY A 330 80.26 -14.32 9.29
CA GLY A 330 80.73 -12.97 9.52
C GLY A 330 82.15 -12.77 9.01
N HIS A 331 83.06 -13.74 9.25
CA HIS A 331 84.40 -13.71 8.69
C HIS A 331 84.38 -13.75 7.15
N PHE A 332 83.50 -14.53 6.53
CA PHE A 332 83.33 -14.55 5.08
C PHE A 332 82.85 -13.19 4.54
N CYS A 333 81.84 -12.60 5.16
CA CYS A 333 81.32 -11.28 4.80
C CYS A 333 82.35 -10.15 4.98
N ALA A 334 83.11 -10.17 6.08
CA ALA A 334 84.16 -9.17 6.35
C ALA A 334 85.36 -9.29 5.42
N LYS A 335 85.68 -10.50 4.94
CA LYS A 335 86.78 -10.76 3.99
C LYS A 335 86.41 -10.40 2.55
N HIS A 336 85.13 -10.49 2.17
CA HIS A 336 84.64 -10.26 0.80
C HIS A 336 83.50 -9.22 0.72
N PRO A 337 83.67 -7.99 1.25
CA PRO A 337 82.56 -7.03 1.38
C PRO A 337 81.95 -6.60 0.03
N VAL A 338 82.78 -6.39 -1.00
CA VAL A 338 82.30 -5.97 -2.34
C VAL A 338 81.45 -7.04 -3.00
N LEU A 339 81.87 -8.31 -2.92
CA LEU A 339 81.14 -9.44 -3.49
C LEU A 339 79.79 -9.62 -2.80
N VAL A 340 79.77 -9.54 -1.46
CA VAL A 340 78.52 -9.68 -0.68
C VAL A 340 77.57 -8.53 -0.96
N LEU A 341 78.04 -7.28 -1.03
CA LEU A 341 77.20 -6.13 -1.38
C LEU A 341 76.64 -6.23 -2.80
N ALA A 342 77.43 -6.70 -3.77
CA ALA A 342 76.96 -6.91 -5.13
C ALA A 342 75.84 -7.97 -5.19
N ILE A 343 76.03 -9.11 -4.53
CA ILE A 343 75.02 -10.18 -4.47
C ILE A 343 73.75 -9.69 -3.79
N CYS A 344 73.86 -9.03 -2.62
CA CYS A 344 72.72 -8.47 -1.91
C CYS A 344 71.97 -7.43 -2.75
N SER A 345 72.70 -6.55 -3.46
CA SER A 345 72.10 -5.55 -4.34
C SER A 345 71.34 -6.20 -5.51
N TRP A 346 71.89 -7.27 -6.10
CA TRP A 346 71.22 -8.01 -7.17
C TRP A 346 69.97 -8.74 -6.66
N ILE A 347 70.01 -9.32 -5.45
CA ILE A 347 68.86 -9.95 -4.82
C ILE A 347 67.77 -8.91 -4.51
N ILE A 348 68.14 -7.77 -3.91
CA ILE A 348 67.19 -6.68 -3.62
C ILE A 348 66.60 -6.14 -4.91
N GLY A 349 67.40 -5.89 -5.93
CA GLY A 349 66.93 -5.43 -7.24
C GLY A 349 65.98 -6.44 -7.92
N GLY A 350 66.30 -7.73 -7.85
CA GLY A 350 65.45 -8.80 -8.36
C GLY A 350 64.11 -8.93 -7.63
N LEU A 351 64.11 -8.82 -6.29
CA LEU A 351 62.88 -8.81 -5.49
C LEU A 351 62.06 -7.53 -5.70
N ALA A 352 62.73 -6.38 -5.85
CA ALA A 352 62.08 -5.09 -6.11
C ALA A 352 61.43 -5.02 -7.49
N TYR A 353 61.91 -5.78 -8.48
CA TYR A 353 61.29 -5.85 -9.81
C TYR A 353 59.81 -6.24 -9.73
N GLY A 354 59.41 -7.08 -8.77
CA GLY A 354 58.02 -7.48 -8.54
C GLY A 354 57.06 -6.31 -8.21
N THR A 355 57.57 -5.17 -7.75
CA THR A 355 56.74 -3.97 -7.51
C THR A 355 56.14 -3.39 -8.78
N THR A 356 56.74 -3.65 -9.95
CA THR A 356 56.18 -3.25 -11.25
C THR A 356 54.89 -3.99 -11.61
N HIS A 357 54.61 -5.12 -10.95
CA HIS A 357 53.40 -5.92 -11.11
C HIS A 357 52.42 -5.77 -9.95
N LEU A 358 52.57 -4.74 -9.10
CA LEU A 358 51.67 -4.50 -7.98
C LEU A 358 50.28 -4.07 -8.50
N SER A 359 49.27 -4.92 -8.29
CA SER A 359 47.85 -4.58 -8.48
C SER A 359 47.20 -4.29 -7.13
N VAL A 360 46.64 -3.10 -6.95
CA VAL A 360 45.93 -2.71 -5.72
C VAL A 360 44.43 -2.90 -5.92
N THR A 361 43.82 -3.80 -5.14
CA THR A 361 42.36 -3.96 -5.12
C THR A 361 41.73 -2.81 -4.34
N THR A 362 40.93 -1.99 -5.01
CA THR A 362 40.23 -0.83 -4.41
C THR A 362 38.74 -1.08 -4.17
N ASN A 363 38.20 -2.17 -4.72
CA ASN A 363 36.80 -2.53 -4.57
C ASN A 363 36.52 -2.99 -3.13
N PRO A 364 35.71 -2.25 -2.34
CA PRO A 364 35.46 -2.61 -0.94
C PRO A 364 34.81 -3.98 -0.80
N ILE A 365 34.00 -4.40 -1.77
CA ILE A 365 33.33 -5.71 -1.68
C ILE A 365 34.39 -6.81 -1.69
N GLU A 366 35.40 -6.73 -2.57
CA GLU A 366 36.51 -7.69 -2.63
C GLU A 366 37.41 -7.67 -1.38
N LEU A 367 37.52 -6.53 -0.71
CA LEU A 367 38.29 -6.38 0.52
C LEU A 367 37.59 -6.98 1.74
N TRP A 368 36.27 -6.81 1.84
CA TRP A 368 35.51 -7.12 3.06
C TRP A 368 34.70 -8.42 2.99
N ALA A 369 34.46 -8.97 1.80
CA ALA A 369 33.69 -10.20 1.64
C ALA A 369 34.50 -11.26 0.89
N GLY A 370 34.77 -12.39 1.58
CA GLY A 370 35.43 -13.55 1.01
C GLY A 370 34.68 -14.09 -0.20
N LYS A 371 35.43 -14.57 -1.21
CA LYS A 371 34.86 -15.03 -2.49
C LYS A 371 33.86 -16.18 -2.35
N GLU A 372 34.09 -17.07 -1.39
CA GLU A 372 33.23 -18.23 -1.13
C GLU A 372 32.26 -18.00 0.03
N SER A 373 32.12 -16.76 0.51
CA SER A 373 31.13 -16.45 1.56
C SER A 373 29.72 -16.61 1.02
N GLN A 374 28.79 -17.09 1.86
CA GLN A 374 27.37 -17.23 1.49
C GLN A 374 26.80 -15.93 0.94
N THR A 375 27.06 -14.80 1.59
CA THR A 375 26.61 -13.47 1.14
C THR A 375 27.13 -13.10 -0.25
N ARG A 376 28.34 -13.55 -0.62
CA ARG A 376 28.87 -13.34 -1.97
C ARG A 376 28.11 -14.16 -3.00
N LEU A 377 27.85 -15.43 -2.71
CA LEU A 377 27.13 -16.34 -3.61
C LEU A 377 25.68 -15.87 -3.83
N GLU A 378 25.01 -15.44 -2.75
CA GLU A 378 23.66 -14.87 -2.82
C GLU A 378 23.63 -13.59 -3.67
N LYS A 379 24.64 -12.73 -3.51
CA LYS A 379 24.79 -11.52 -4.33
C LYS A 379 25.01 -11.85 -5.81
N GLU A 380 25.91 -12.79 -6.11
CA GLU A 380 26.21 -13.19 -7.49
C GLU A 380 24.97 -13.80 -8.15
N TYR A 381 24.23 -14.65 -7.43
CA TYR A 381 22.96 -15.19 -7.89
C TYR A 381 21.94 -14.08 -8.19
N PHE A 382 21.79 -13.10 -7.29
CA PHE A 382 20.88 -11.97 -7.51
C PHE A 382 21.28 -11.14 -8.74
N ASP A 383 22.56 -10.77 -8.86
CA ASP A 383 23.07 -9.95 -9.95
C ASP A 383 22.91 -10.65 -11.32
N GLU A 384 23.02 -11.98 -11.38
CA GLU A 384 22.83 -12.77 -12.61
C GLU A 384 21.36 -12.81 -13.06
N HIS A 385 20.42 -12.94 -12.12
CA HIS A 385 19.00 -13.11 -12.44
C HIS A 385 18.23 -11.79 -12.59
N PHE A 386 18.59 -10.77 -11.81
CA PHE A 386 17.87 -9.50 -11.75
C PHE A 386 18.69 -8.31 -12.24
N GLY A 387 19.98 -8.53 -12.54
CA GLY A 387 20.92 -7.45 -12.77
C GLY A 387 21.46 -6.87 -11.46
N PRO A 388 22.55 -6.09 -11.53
CA PRO A 388 23.12 -5.46 -10.35
C PRO A 388 22.15 -4.43 -9.75
N PHE A 389 22.16 -4.33 -8.42
CA PHE A 389 21.39 -3.31 -7.72
C PHE A 389 21.79 -1.89 -8.21
N TYR A 390 20.78 -1.03 -8.38
CA TYR A 390 21.00 0.32 -8.91
C TYR A 390 21.83 1.19 -7.94
N ARG A 391 22.53 2.18 -8.49
CA ARG A 391 23.35 3.12 -7.69
C ARG A 391 22.47 4.26 -7.21
N THR A 392 22.40 4.46 -5.89
CA THR A 392 21.67 5.59 -5.29
C THR A 392 22.61 6.77 -5.02
N ASN A 393 22.19 7.98 -5.44
CA ASN A 393 22.83 9.24 -5.07
C ASN A 393 21.77 10.08 -4.34
N GLN A 394 21.98 10.37 -3.07
CA GLN A 394 21.01 11.07 -2.22
C GLN A 394 21.54 12.43 -1.77
N ILE A 395 20.64 13.42 -1.72
CA ILE A 395 20.92 14.76 -1.23
C ILE A 395 19.89 15.09 -0.15
N PHE A 396 20.36 15.41 1.04
CA PHE A 396 19.51 15.85 2.16
C PHE A 396 19.67 17.35 2.34
N ILE A 397 18.58 18.11 2.16
CA ILE A 397 18.60 19.57 2.22
C ILE A 397 17.76 20.02 3.42
N LYS A 398 18.32 20.93 4.21
CA LYS A 398 17.67 21.49 5.40
C LYS A 398 17.68 23.02 5.34
N PRO A 399 16.53 23.70 5.58
CA PRO A 399 16.51 25.16 5.65
C PRO A 399 17.24 25.66 6.90
N LEU A 400 17.92 26.80 6.81
CA LEU A 400 18.58 27.42 7.97
C LEU A 400 17.57 27.97 8.97
N ASN A 401 16.48 28.57 8.47
CA ASN A 401 15.35 28.96 9.30
C ASN A 401 14.56 27.70 9.70
N GLN A 402 14.25 27.56 10.99
CA GLN A 402 13.57 26.39 11.56
C GLN A 402 12.16 26.70 12.09
N THR A 403 11.62 27.89 11.78
CA THR A 403 10.26 28.27 12.18
C THR A 403 9.20 27.50 11.41
N THR A 404 8.21 26.96 12.11
CA THR A 404 7.00 26.38 11.52
C THR A 404 6.02 27.46 11.12
N PHE A 405 5.14 27.15 10.18
CA PHE A 405 4.03 28.02 9.77
C PHE A 405 2.74 27.22 9.67
N THR A 406 1.60 27.91 9.66
CA THR A 406 0.28 27.27 9.58
C THR A 406 -0.39 27.62 8.26
N HIS A 407 -1.16 26.69 7.72
CA HIS A 407 -1.95 26.87 6.50
C HIS A 407 -3.35 26.30 6.73
N ASN A 408 -4.36 26.99 6.22
CA ASN A 408 -5.75 26.57 6.37
C ASN A 408 -6.14 25.70 5.17
N THR A 409 -6.39 24.42 5.41
CA THR A 409 -6.82 23.46 4.39
C THR A 409 -8.29 23.10 4.58
N SER A 410 -8.87 22.40 3.60
CA SER A 410 -10.25 21.91 3.67
C SER A 410 -10.49 20.94 4.84
N ALA A 411 -9.42 20.35 5.40
CA ALA A 411 -9.48 19.47 6.57
C ALA A 411 -9.22 20.17 7.91
N GLY A 412 -8.73 21.41 7.91
CA GLY A 412 -8.44 22.19 9.12
C GLY A 412 -7.19 23.06 9.02
N ILE A 413 -6.78 23.64 10.15
CA ILE A 413 -5.54 24.40 10.24
C ILE A 413 -4.39 23.42 10.51
N GLU A 414 -3.55 23.24 9.50
CA GLU A 414 -2.39 22.34 9.57
C GLU A 414 -1.09 23.11 9.81
N THR A 415 -0.16 22.47 10.51
CA THR A 415 1.16 23.06 10.82
C THR A 415 2.24 22.43 9.97
N PHE A 416 2.89 23.24 9.13
CA PHE A 416 3.96 22.81 8.24
C PHE A 416 5.34 23.12 8.81
N GLY A 417 6.27 22.19 8.57
CA GLY A 417 7.68 22.37 8.86
C GLY A 417 8.36 23.40 7.93
N PRO A 418 9.51 23.95 8.34
CA PRO A 418 10.24 24.97 7.58
C PRO A 418 10.70 24.50 6.19
N ALA A 419 10.85 23.20 5.98
CA ALA A 419 11.26 22.62 4.70
C ALA A 419 10.18 22.75 3.61
N PHE A 420 8.94 23.04 3.99
CA PHE A 420 7.83 23.25 3.06
C PHE A 420 7.63 24.73 2.71
N GLU A 421 8.53 25.62 3.13
CA GLU A 421 8.43 27.03 2.75
C GLU A 421 8.63 27.19 1.23
N LYS A 422 7.77 28.00 0.61
CA LYS A 422 7.66 28.11 -0.85
C LYS A 422 8.98 28.51 -1.51
N ASN A 423 9.67 29.55 -1.01
CA ASN A 423 10.92 30.01 -1.63
C ASN A 423 12.04 28.98 -1.50
N PHE A 424 12.16 28.33 -0.34
CA PHE A 424 13.09 27.24 -0.13
C PHE A 424 12.86 26.08 -1.12
N LEU A 425 11.60 25.66 -1.29
CA LEU A 425 11.25 24.63 -2.28
C LEU A 425 11.53 25.10 -3.71
N LYS A 426 11.36 26.37 -4.05
CA LYS A 426 11.73 26.87 -5.38
C LYS A 426 13.23 26.77 -5.64
N GLU A 427 14.06 27.18 -4.69
CA GLU A 427 15.52 27.08 -4.80
C GLU A 427 16.00 25.62 -4.91
N VAL A 428 15.36 24.71 -4.18
CA VAL A 428 15.67 23.28 -4.26
C VAL A 428 15.26 22.67 -5.61
N PHE A 429 14.15 23.13 -6.20
CA PHE A 429 13.76 22.71 -7.55
C PHE A 429 14.77 23.17 -8.61
N LEU A 430 15.25 24.42 -8.52
CA LEU A 430 16.29 24.94 -9.42
C LEU A 430 17.58 24.10 -9.33
N LEU A 431 17.98 23.70 -8.12
CA LEU A 431 19.10 22.79 -7.94
C LEU A 431 18.85 21.42 -8.60
N GLN A 432 17.63 20.87 -8.47
CA GLN A 432 17.26 19.62 -9.13
C GLN A 432 17.37 19.73 -10.66
N GLU A 433 16.86 20.80 -11.27
CA GLU A 433 16.97 21.03 -12.72
C GLU A 433 18.42 21.19 -13.17
N GLN A 434 19.24 21.90 -12.40
CA GLN A 434 20.67 22.03 -12.69
C GLN A 434 21.36 20.67 -12.70
N ILE A 435 21.04 19.80 -11.74
CA ILE A 435 21.59 18.43 -11.65
C ILE A 435 21.14 17.58 -12.83
N GLN A 436 19.86 17.65 -13.22
CA GLN A 436 19.32 16.88 -14.34
C GLN A 436 19.95 17.27 -15.69
N ASN A 437 20.33 18.54 -15.83
CA ASN A 437 20.96 19.09 -17.04
C ASN A 437 22.49 18.99 -17.07
N LEU A 438 23.12 18.31 -16.10
CA LEU A 438 24.56 18.11 -16.10
C LEU A 438 25.00 17.25 -17.29
N THR A 439 25.97 17.75 -18.04
CA THR A 439 26.66 17.02 -19.10
C THR A 439 28.12 16.88 -18.73
N THR A 440 28.64 15.65 -18.80
CA THR A 440 30.08 15.41 -18.61
C THR A 440 30.89 15.96 -19.78
N GLU A 441 32.21 16.10 -19.60
CA GLU A 441 33.14 16.53 -20.67
C GLU A 441 33.07 15.62 -21.92
N ASN A 442 32.69 14.35 -21.73
CA ASN A 442 32.54 13.36 -22.79
C ASN A 442 31.13 13.36 -23.43
N GLY A 443 30.26 14.29 -23.05
CA GLY A 443 28.89 14.41 -23.58
C GLY A 443 27.89 13.40 -23.01
N VAL A 444 28.24 12.66 -21.95
CA VAL A 444 27.30 11.75 -21.25
C VAL A 444 26.34 12.59 -20.42
N THR A 445 25.05 12.33 -20.57
CA THR A 445 23.94 12.98 -19.87
C THR A 445 23.33 12.04 -18.82
N LEU A 446 22.45 12.56 -17.95
CA LEU A 446 21.73 11.74 -16.98
C LEU A 446 20.89 10.64 -17.63
N ALA A 447 20.25 10.93 -18.77
CA ALA A 447 19.40 9.98 -19.48
C ALA A 447 20.15 8.73 -19.98
N ASP A 448 21.47 8.83 -20.15
CA ASP A 448 22.31 7.72 -20.62
C ASP A 448 22.66 6.70 -19.52
N VAL A 449 22.54 7.09 -18.24
CA VAL A 449 23.02 6.29 -17.09
C VAL A 449 21.96 6.05 -16.02
N CYS A 450 20.82 6.75 -16.08
CA CYS A 450 19.80 6.66 -15.05
C CYS A 450 19.05 5.31 -15.09
N TYR A 451 18.46 4.95 -13.95
CA TYR A 451 17.51 3.86 -13.88
C TYR A 451 16.13 4.33 -14.34
N ALA A 452 15.53 3.65 -15.31
CA ALA A 452 14.26 4.01 -15.93
C ALA A 452 13.36 2.75 -16.08
N PRO A 453 12.48 2.45 -15.11
CA PRO A 453 11.73 1.20 -15.06
C PRO A 453 10.54 1.12 -16.04
N MET A 454 10.04 2.26 -16.51
CA MET A 454 8.80 2.34 -17.32
C MET A 454 9.07 2.48 -18.83
N VAL A 455 10.21 1.97 -19.31
CA VAL A 455 10.63 2.11 -20.72
C VAL A 455 10.58 0.75 -21.42
N TYR A 456 10.02 0.70 -22.62
CA TYR A 456 9.99 -0.53 -23.40
C TYR A 456 11.36 -0.85 -23.99
N ALA A 457 11.63 -2.14 -24.23
CA ALA A 457 12.88 -2.59 -24.82
C ALA A 457 13.09 -1.94 -26.21
N GLY A 458 14.16 -1.14 -26.34
CA GLY A 458 14.54 -0.47 -27.58
C GLY A 458 14.10 1.00 -27.70
N GLU A 459 13.35 1.52 -26.73
CA GLU A 459 13.03 2.95 -26.68
C GLU A 459 14.22 3.77 -26.15
N LYS A 460 14.38 4.98 -26.69
CA LYS A 460 15.41 5.90 -26.22
C LYS A 460 14.95 6.55 -24.91
N ILE A 461 15.73 6.32 -23.85
CA ILE A 461 15.49 6.90 -22.53
C ILE A 461 15.64 8.43 -22.62
N THR A 462 14.66 9.14 -22.06
CA THR A 462 14.72 10.59 -21.86
C THR A 462 14.81 10.91 -20.37
N ILE A 463 15.14 12.15 -20.02
CA ILE A 463 15.27 12.60 -18.62
C ILE A 463 13.97 12.34 -17.84
N ASN A 464 12.81 12.50 -18.48
CA ASN A 464 11.50 12.28 -17.84
C ASN A 464 11.22 10.81 -17.50
N ASN A 465 11.95 9.86 -18.10
CA ASN A 465 11.83 8.44 -17.77
C ASN A 465 12.71 8.04 -16.58
N CYS A 466 13.69 8.87 -16.21
CA CYS A 466 14.61 8.59 -15.13
C CYS A 466 13.91 8.67 -13.77
N VAL A 467 14.25 7.75 -12.86
CA VAL A 467 13.76 7.80 -11.49
C VAL A 467 14.45 8.93 -10.73
N VAL A 468 13.70 10.00 -10.47
CA VAL A 468 14.06 11.09 -9.57
C VAL A 468 12.99 11.17 -8.48
N GLN A 469 13.37 10.79 -7.25
CA GLN A 469 12.45 10.78 -6.10
C GLN A 469 12.59 12.06 -5.30
N SER A 470 11.64 12.97 -5.48
CA SER A 470 11.54 14.23 -4.73
C SER A 470 10.08 14.65 -4.56
N ILE A 471 9.84 15.65 -3.72
CA ILE A 471 8.50 16.23 -3.48
C ILE A 471 7.86 16.78 -4.77
N TYR A 472 8.67 17.16 -5.76
CA TYR A 472 8.20 17.72 -7.02
C TYR A 472 7.59 16.66 -7.95
N GLY A 473 7.80 15.38 -7.66
CA GLY A 473 7.12 14.29 -8.36
C GLY A 473 5.59 14.41 -8.30
N TYR A 474 5.04 14.96 -7.21
CA TYR A 474 3.60 15.22 -7.06
C TYR A 474 3.06 16.28 -8.01
N TYR A 475 3.94 17.15 -8.52
CA TYR A 475 3.64 18.22 -9.48
C TYR A 475 4.26 17.91 -10.85
N GLN A 476 4.53 16.63 -11.13
CA GLN A 476 5.10 16.14 -12.39
C GLN A 476 6.41 16.85 -12.78
N ASN A 477 7.20 17.28 -11.78
CA ASN A 477 8.39 18.11 -11.95
C ASN A 477 8.16 19.37 -12.79
N ASN A 478 6.99 20.03 -12.66
CA ASN A 478 6.67 21.27 -13.33
C ASN A 478 6.46 22.41 -12.32
N MET A 479 7.21 23.51 -12.48
CA MET A 479 7.11 24.69 -11.62
C MET A 479 5.75 25.41 -11.77
N GLU A 480 5.16 25.44 -12.96
CA GLU A 480 3.85 26.08 -13.18
C GLU A 480 2.75 25.36 -12.41
N GLU A 481 2.83 24.02 -12.32
CA GLU A 481 1.90 23.22 -11.53
C GLU A 481 2.10 23.47 -10.03
N PHE A 482 3.37 23.51 -9.58
CA PHE A 482 3.70 23.82 -8.20
C PHE A 482 3.25 25.22 -7.77
N GLU A 483 3.26 26.21 -8.66
CA GLU A 483 2.82 27.57 -8.35
C GLU A 483 1.33 27.83 -8.55
N ARG A 484 0.57 26.83 -9.02
CA ARG A 484 -0.86 26.96 -9.26
C ARG A 484 -1.61 27.23 -7.96
N GLU A 485 -2.42 28.28 -7.97
CA GLU A 485 -3.30 28.66 -6.86
C GLU A 485 -4.71 28.94 -7.42
N TYR A 486 -5.73 28.34 -6.82
CA TYR A 486 -7.13 28.56 -7.19
C TYR A 486 -8.04 28.54 -5.96
N VAL A 487 -9.21 29.17 -6.06
CA VAL A 487 -10.21 29.17 -4.98
C VAL A 487 -11.27 28.14 -5.33
N ASP A 488 -11.54 27.21 -4.40
CA ASP A 488 -12.61 26.23 -4.59
C ASP A 488 -14.01 26.81 -4.37
N SER A 489 -15.02 26.02 -4.70
CA SER A 489 -16.44 26.35 -4.51
C SER A 489 -16.82 26.63 -3.05
N ASN A 490 -16.00 26.21 -2.08
CA ASN A 490 -16.19 26.44 -0.65
C ASN A 490 -15.46 27.70 -0.15
N GLY A 491 -14.77 28.42 -1.04
CA GLY A 491 -14.08 29.67 -0.73
C GLY A 491 -12.68 29.50 -0.14
N TYR A 492 -12.09 28.29 -0.18
CA TYR A 492 -10.72 28.05 0.28
C TYR A 492 -9.72 28.23 -0.87
N THR A 493 -8.63 28.96 -0.58
CA THR A 493 -7.50 29.08 -1.51
C THR A 493 -6.68 27.80 -1.47
N ASN A 494 -6.81 26.99 -2.51
CA ASN A 494 -5.99 25.81 -2.73
C ASN A 494 -4.63 26.24 -3.30
N THR A 495 -3.57 25.82 -2.62
CA THR A 495 -2.17 26.09 -2.97
C THR A 495 -1.41 24.78 -3.09
N TYR A 496 -0.11 24.84 -3.39
CA TYR A 496 0.77 23.67 -3.38
C TYR A 496 0.66 22.84 -2.09
N LEU A 497 0.45 23.45 -0.93
CA LEU A 497 0.34 22.73 0.34
C LEU A 497 -0.88 21.81 0.40
N ASN A 498 -2.00 22.21 -0.23
CA ASN A 498 -3.21 21.39 -0.29
C ASN A 498 -2.97 20.14 -1.15
N GLN A 499 -2.42 20.32 -2.35
CA GLN A 499 -2.07 19.20 -3.23
C GLN A 499 -1.03 18.27 -2.59
N LEU A 500 -0.05 18.84 -1.88
CA LEU A 500 0.95 18.06 -1.15
C LEU A 500 0.30 17.22 -0.06
N GLU A 501 -0.61 17.83 0.71
CA GLU A 501 -1.35 17.13 1.76
C GLU A 501 -2.17 15.98 1.15
N ASP A 502 -2.91 16.24 0.09
CA ASP A 502 -3.72 15.23 -0.60
C ASP A 502 -2.86 14.07 -1.15
N CYS A 503 -1.65 14.35 -1.61
CA CYS A 503 -0.72 13.33 -2.13
C CYS A 503 0.08 12.58 -1.05
N LEU A 504 0.30 13.20 0.13
CA LEU A 504 1.04 12.61 1.24
C LEU A 504 0.15 11.82 2.20
N ARG A 505 -1.17 12.07 2.18
CA ARG A 505 -2.17 11.23 2.83
C ARG A 505 -2.10 9.79 2.31
#